data_AF-A0A059G6D1-F1
#
_entry.id   AF-A0A059G6D1-F1
#
_cell.length_a   1.000
_cell.length_b   1.000
_cell.length_c   1.000
_cell.angle_alpha   90.00
_cell.angle_beta   90.00
_cell.angle_gamma   90.00
#
_symmetry.space_group_name_H-M   'P 1'
#
loop_
_entity.id
_entity.type
_entity.pdbx_description
1 polymer ?
#
loop_
_entity_poly.entity_id
_entity_poly.type
_entity_poly.pdbx_seq_one_letter_code
_entity_poly.pdbx_strand_id
1 'polypeptide(L)'
;MAKGSWASVQLVVDSNCEDKRGDGYLDGRGISYFSFQDYLVFRAYWPWTPQDWSDLIVFDDEGMISNILECPHVLSKEHIIELRLIAAQALAKATTDAEKRLLARIDQRLAATDGGALSSGQAGCRSSRDKSSDSQDLWTLR
;
A
#
# COMPACT_ATOMS: atom_id res chain seq x y z
N MET A 1 16.29 25.76 8.55
CA MET A 1 15.39 25.14 9.54
C MET A 1 15.43 23.64 9.34
N ALA A 2 15.77 22.86 10.37
CA ALA A 2 15.88 21.41 10.25
C ALA A 2 14.52 20.83 9.81
N LYS A 3 14.51 20.10 8.69
CA LYS A 3 13.37 19.29 8.21
C LYS A 3 12.88 18.45 9.39
N GLY A 4 11.58 18.52 9.71
CA GLY A 4 10.98 17.75 10.80
C GLY A 4 11.40 16.29 10.72
N SER A 5 11.76 15.69 11.85
CA SER A 5 12.14 14.28 11.94
C SER A 5 10.97 13.41 11.49
N TRP A 6 11.02 12.90 10.27
CA TRP A 6 10.07 11.93 9.76
C TRP A 6 10.76 10.57 9.65
N ALA A 7 10.00 9.53 9.96
CA ALA A 7 10.35 8.14 9.70
C ALA A 7 9.48 7.59 8.57
N SER A 8 10.10 6.79 7.71
CA SER A 8 9.42 5.85 6.81
C SER A 8 9.82 4.44 7.21
N VAL A 9 8.82 3.55 7.27
CA VAL A 9 9.01 2.14 7.59
C VAL A 9 8.48 1.31 6.43
N GLN A 10 9.29 0.38 5.95
CA GLN A 10 8.87 -0.60 4.95
C GLN A 10 8.90 -1.99 5.59
N LEU A 11 7.77 -2.70 5.54
CA LEU A 11 7.68 -4.11 5.93
C LEU A 11 7.34 -4.91 4.67
N VAL A 12 8.19 -5.85 4.29
CA VAL A 12 8.06 -6.63 3.05
C VAL A 12 7.91 -8.11 3.41
N VAL A 13 6.93 -8.77 2.79
CA VAL A 13 6.59 -10.18 3.01
C VAL A 13 7.57 -11.11 2.30
N ASP A 14 7.85 -10.82 1.03
CA ASP A 14 8.58 -11.73 0.13
C ASP A 14 10.01 -11.24 -0.15
N SER A 15 10.58 -10.43 0.74
CA SER A 15 11.90 -9.87 0.54
C SER A 15 12.97 -10.94 0.72
N ASN A 16 13.73 -11.22 -0.33
CA ASN A 16 15.08 -11.74 -0.19
C ASN A 16 15.93 -10.63 0.41
N CYS A 17 15.85 -10.47 1.74
CA CYS A 17 16.67 -9.53 2.52
C CYS A 17 18.15 -9.97 2.49
N GLU A 18 18.77 -10.01 1.31
CA GLU A 18 20.21 -10.17 1.17
C GLU A 18 20.87 -8.83 1.45
N ASP A 19 21.10 -8.55 2.75
CA ASP A 19 22.08 -7.68 3.42
C ASP A 19 22.44 -6.28 2.87
N LYS A 20 21.95 -5.85 1.72
CA LYS A 20 22.18 -4.52 1.17
C LYS A 20 21.00 -3.65 1.52
N ARG A 21 21.22 -2.78 2.52
CA ARG A 21 20.41 -1.59 2.73
C ARG A 21 20.40 -0.80 1.42
N GLY A 22 19.35 -0.96 0.62
CA GLY A 22 19.09 -0.10 -0.53
C GLY A 22 18.52 1.22 -0.05
N ASP A 23 18.99 2.33 -0.64
CA ASP A 23 18.48 3.68 -0.37
C ASP A 23 17.08 3.94 -1.00
N GLY A 24 16.35 2.87 -1.32
CA GLY A 24 15.14 2.90 -2.15
C GLY A 24 13.97 2.11 -1.57
N TYR A 25 12.88 2.05 -2.35
CA TYR A 25 11.78 1.14 -2.07
C TYR A 25 12.26 -0.29 -2.23
N LEU A 26 12.09 -1.11 -1.20
CA LEU A 26 12.38 -2.54 -1.31
C LEU A 26 11.37 -3.15 -2.28
N ASP A 27 11.81 -3.90 -3.28
CA ASP A 27 10.89 -4.62 -4.15
C ASP A 27 10.18 -5.74 -3.38
N GLY A 28 8.93 -6.00 -3.77
CA GLY A 28 8.11 -7.05 -3.17
C GLY A 28 6.81 -6.56 -2.55
N ARG A 29 6.01 -7.55 -2.15
CA ARG A 29 4.70 -7.39 -1.52
C ARG A 29 4.86 -6.97 -0.07
N GLY A 30 4.09 -5.99 0.38
CA GLY A 30 4.29 -5.43 1.72
C GLY A 30 3.55 -4.13 1.99
N ILE A 31 4.04 -3.39 2.99
CA ILE A 31 3.54 -2.05 3.32
C ILE A 31 4.67 -1.03 3.41
N SER A 32 4.32 0.22 3.11
CA SER A 32 5.11 1.40 3.48
C SER A 32 4.28 2.29 4.41
N TYR A 33 4.89 2.73 5.50
CA TYR A 33 4.29 3.61 6.49
C TYR A 33 5.08 4.91 6.58
N PHE A 34 4.39 6.04 6.49
CA PHE A 34 4.99 7.36 6.56
C PHE A 34 4.48 8.13 7.79
N SER A 35 5.35 8.37 8.76
CA SER A 35 4.96 9.00 10.04
C SER A 35 4.41 10.42 9.94
N PHE A 36 4.71 11.15 8.85
CA PHE A 36 4.26 12.52 8.67
C PHE A 36 2.81 12.62 8.13
N GLN A 37 2.33 11.60 7.43
CA GLN A 37 0.97 11.53 6.91
C GLN A 37 0.11 10.46 7.62
N ASP A 38 0.73 9.58 8.41
CA ASP A 38 0.09 8.54 9.23
C ASP A 38 -0.86 7.61 8.44
N TYR A 39 -0.43 7.20 7.23
CA TYR A 39 -1.14 6.18 6.44
C TYR A 39 -0.24 5.00 6.06
N LEU A 40 -0.89 3.91 5.67
CA LEU A 40 -0.28 2.70 5.11
C LEU A 40 -0.49 2.67 3.59
N VAL A 41 0.59 2.40 2.85
CA VAL A 41 0.55 2.05 1.43
C VAL A 41 0.76 0.56 1.32
N PHE A 42 -0.23 -0.16 0.82
CA PHE A 42 -0.10 -1.57 0.46
C PHE A 42 0.58 -1.67 -0.90
N ARG A 43 1.63 -2.49 -1.01
CA ARG A 43 2.45 -2.65 -2.21
C ARG A 43 2.33 -4.06 -2.75
N ALA A 44 2.22 -4.18 -4.07
CA ALA A 44 2.12 -5.44 -4.81
C ALA A 44 1.05 -6.42 -4.29
N TYR A 45 -0.03 -5.88 -3.69
CA TYR A 45 -1.29 -6.61 -3.43
C TYR A 45 -2.30 -6.40 -4.56
N TRP A 46 -1.83 -5.87 -5.70
CA TRP A 46 -2.51 -5.89 -6.98
C TRP A 46 -1.83 -6.89 -7.90
N PRO A 47 -2.55 -7.89 -8.45
CA PRO A 47 -2.06 -8.63 -9.59
C PRO A 47 -2.20 -7.71 -10.80
N TRP A 48 -1.09 -7.12 -11.24
CA TRP A 48 -1.07 -6.38 -12.49
C TRP A 48 -0.21 -7.14 -13.51
N THR A 49 -0.86 -7.60 -14.56
CA THR A 49 -0.28 -8.02 -15.82
C THR A 49 -0.54 -6.93 -16.86
N PRO A 50 0.30 -6.80 -17.90
CA PRO A 50 0.03 -5.88 -19.01
C PRO A 50 -1.36 -6.05 -19.65
N GLN A 51 -1.95 -7.25 -19.56
CA GLN A 51 -3.31 -7.54 -20.02
C GLN A 51 -4.39 -6.82 -19.20
N ASP A 52 -4.25 -6.73 -17.87
CA ASP A 52 -5.30 -6.15 -17.01
C ASP A 52 -5.54 -4.67 -17.33
N TRP A 53 -4.55 -3.93 -17.86
CA TRP A 53 -4.77 -2.54 -18.31
C TRP A 53 -5.77 -2.46 -19.46
N SER A 54 -5.70 -3.40 -20.40
CA SER A 54 -6.60 -3.41 -21.57
C SER A 54 -8.01 -3.85 -21.16
N ASP A 55 -8.09 -4.77 -20.20
CA ASP A 55 -9.36 -5.34 -19.72
C ASP A 55 -10.17 -4.37 -18.83
N LEU A 56 -9.51 -3.37 -18.25
CA LEU A 56 -10.16 -2.36 -17.39
C LEU A 56 -10.63 -1.12 -18.15
N ILE A 57 -10.27 -0.96 -19.43
CA ILE A 57 -10.72 0.16 -20.27
C ILE A 57 -11.91 -0.28 -21.11
N VAL A 58 -13.03 0.42 -20.96
CA VAL A 58 -14.22 0.20 -21.79
C VAL A 58 -14.20 1.23 -22.93
N PHE A 59 -14.30 0.74 -24.16
CA PHE A 59 -14.43 1.57 -25.35
C PHE A 59 -15.89 1.61 -25.82
N ASP A 60 -16.33 2.73 -26.39
CA ASP A 60 -17.59 2.80 -27.13
C ASP A 60 -17.46 2.28 -28.57
N ASP A 61 -18.56 2.32 -29.30
CA ASP A 61 -18.66 1.85 -30.69
C ASP A 61 -17.79 2.67 -31.68
N GLU A 62 -17.32 3.84 -31.27
CA GLU A 62 -16.42 4.71 -32.06
C GLU A 62 -14.94 4.46 -31.73
N GLY A 63 -14.66 3.55 -30.79
CA GLY A 63 -13.31 3.24 -30.32
C GLY A 63 -12.75 4.26 -29.33
N MET A 64 -13.60 5.11 -28.74
CA MET A 64 -13.23 6.09 -27.73
C MET A 64 -13.42 5.50 -26.32
N ILE A 65 -12.60 5.93 -25.36
CA ILE A 65 -12.72 5.46 -23.97
C ILE A 65 -14.03 6.00 -23.39
N SER A 66 -14.96 5.09 -23.07
CA SER A 66 -16.28 5.40 -22.52
C SER A 66 -16.33 5.22 -21.01
N ASN A 67 -15.55 4.28 -20.46
CA ASN A 67 -15.46 4.06 -19.03
C ASN A 67 -14.12 3.41 -18.64
N ILE A 68 -13.80 3.48 -17.35
CA ILE A 68 -12.68 2.77 -16.73
C ILE A 68 -13.25 1.99 -15.55
N LEU A 69 -13.03 0.67 -15.54
CA LEU A 69 -13.53 -0.24 -14.52
C LEU A 69 -12.80 -0.06 -13.18
N GLU A 70 -13.42 -0.58 -12.13
CA GLU A 70 -12.83 -0.57 -10.79
C GLU A 70 -11.56 -1.43 -10.76
N CYS A 71 -10.56 -0.99 -10.00
CA CYS A 71 -9.35 -1.77 -9.85
C CYS A 71 -9.67 -3.11 -9.15
N PRO A 72 -9.13 -4.25 -9.63
CA PRO A 72 -9.35 -5.54 -8.99
C PRO A 72 -8.60 -5.60 -7.66
N HIS A 73 -9.29 -5.42 -6.53
CA HIS A 73 -8.67 -5.48 -5.20
C HIS A 73 -8.47 -6.94 -4.76
N VAL A 74 -7.27 -7.29 -4.28
CA VAL A 74 -6.97 -8.66 -3.79
C VAL A 74 -6.33 -8.63 -2.40
N LEU A 75 -6.62 -7.62 -1.57
CA LEU A 75 -6.20 -7.67 -0.17
C LEU A 75 -7.19 -8.48 0.67
N SER A 76 -6.86 -9.75 0.89
CA SER A 76 -7.63 -10.62 1.78
C SER A 76 -7.30 -10.36 3.25
N LYS A 77 -8.13 -10.90 4.16
CA LYS A 77 -7.86 -10.83 5.61
C LYS A 77 -6.57 -11.56 5.98
N GLU A 78 -6.25 -12.62 5.27
CA GLU A 78 -5.03 -13.41 5.44
C GLU A 78 -3.79 -12.57 5.14
N HIS A 79 -3.83 -11.72 4.09
CA HIS A 79 -2.76 -10.77 3.81
C HIS A 79 -2.54 -9.75 4.94
N ILE A 80 -3.62 -9.25 5.56
CA ILE A 80 -3.52 -8.38 6.73
C ILE A 80 -2.90 -9.11 7.91
N ILE A 81 -3.31 -10.36 8.17
CA ILE A 81 -2.75 -11.19 9.25
C ILE A 81 -1.24 -11.41 9.04
N GLU A 82 -0.83 -11.74 7.82
CA GLU A 82 0.58 -11.91 7.45
C GLU A 82 1.41 -10.65 7.73
N LEU A 83 0.92 -9.49 7.32
CA LEU A 83 1.57 -8.20 7.59
C LEU A 83 1.68 -7.89 9.09
N ARG A 84 0.65 -8.23 9.88
CA ARG A 84 0.69 -8.07 11.34
C ARG A 84 1.70 -8.99 12.00
N LEU A 85 1.85 -10.22 11.51
CA LEU A 85 2.89 -11.14 11.99
C LEU A 85 4.28 -10.56 11.73
N ILE A 86 4.52 -9.98 10.55
CA ILE A 86 5.80 -9.32 10.23
C ILE A 86 6.03 -8.10 11.12
N ALA A 87 5.01 -7.26 11.34
CA ALA A 87 5.11 -6.12 12.24
C ALA A 87 5.46 -6.55 13.67
N ALA A 88 4.86 -7.63 14.16
CA ALA A 88 5.17 -8.19 15.48
C ALA A 88 6.60 -8.74 15.56
N GLN A 89 7.08 -9.44 14.52
CA GLN A 89 8.46 -9.91 14.44
C GLN A 89 9.46 -8.76 14.40
N ALA A 90 9.17 -7.70 13.64
CA ALA A 90 9.99 -6.49 13.61
C ALA A 90 9.99 -5.78 14.98
N LEU A 91 8.83 -5.72 15.66
CA LEU A 91 8.70 -5.12 16.98
C LEU A 91 9.55 -5.86 18.03
N ALA A 92 9.59 -7.19 17.96
CA ALA A 92 10.43 -8.00 18.84
C ALA A 92 11.95 -7.76 18.64
N LYS A 93 12.35 -7.30 17.44
CA LYS A 93 13.75 -6.98 17.10
C LYS A 93 14.09 -5.49 17.31
N ALA A 94 13.11 -4.65 17.58
CA ALA A 94 13.30 -3.22 17.74
C ALA A 94 14.14 -2.90 18.98
N THR A 95 15.19 -2.11 18.79
CA THR A 95 16.18 -1.81 19.85
C THR A 95 15.92 -0.46 20.51
N THR A 96 15.22 0.44 19.82
CA THR A 96 14.91 1.77 20.33
C THR A 96 13.42 1.95 20.62
N ASP A 97 13.10 2.84 21.57
CA ASP A 97 11.70 3.18 21.87
C ASP A 97 11.00 3.85 20.67
N ALA A 98 11.75 4.56 19.83
CA ALA A 98 11.21 5.18 18.63
C ALA A 98 10.73 4.12 17.62
N GLU A 99 11.56 3.10 17.36
CA GLU A 99 11.19 1.96 16.51
C GLU A 99 9.97 1.22 17.07
N LYS A 100 9.98 0.93 18.38
CA LYS A 100 8.86 0.23 19.03
C LYS A 100 7.55 1.00 18.89
N ARG A 101 7.56 2.32 19.11
CA ARG A 101 6.37 3.17 18.94
C ARG A 101 5.86 3.18 17.50
N LEU A 102 6.76 3.26 16.52
CA LEU A 102 6.40 3.24 15.10
C LEU A 102 5.78 1.89 14.71
N LEU A 103 6.40 0.78 15.09
CA LEU A 103 5.92 -0.55 14.77
C LEU A 103 4.60 -0.90 15.47
N ALA A 104 4.43 -0.49 16.73
CA ALA A 104 3.15 -0.64 17.42
C ALA A 104 2.02 0.15 16.74
N ARG A 105 2.32 1.36 16.23
CA ARG A 105 1.35 2.15 15.47
C ARG A 105 0.97 1.48 14.14
N ILE A 106 1.95 0.90 13.45
CA ILE A 106 1.70 0.12 12.24
C ILE A 106 0.77 -1.06 12.53
N ASP A 107 1.04 -1.84 13.59
CA ASP A 107 0.16 -2.96 13.98
C ASP A 107 -1.27 -2.50 14.31
N GLN A 108 -1.42 -1.38 15.04
CA GLN A 108 -2.74 -0.80 15.32
C GLN A 108 -3.50 -0.43 14.04
N ARG A 109 -2.82 0.18 13.06
CA ARG A 109 -3.43 0.54 11.76
C ARG A 109 -3.82 -0.70 10.96
N LEU A 110 -2.97 -1.72 10.92
CA LEU A 110 -3.27 -2.99 10.27
C LEU A 110 -4.45 -3.71 10.95
N ALA A 111 -4.52 -3.69 12.29
CA ALA A 111 -5.62 -4.28 13.05
C ALA A 111 -6.97 -3.60 12.79
N ALA A 112 -6.96 -2.29 12.50
CA ALA A 112 -8.15 -1.53 12.15
C ALA A 112 -8.51 -1.61 10.65
N THR A 113 -7.67 -2.24 9.83
CA THR A 113 -7.89 -2.34 8.38
C THR A 113 -8.82 -3.50 8.05
N ASP A 114 -9.94 -3.19 7.39
CA ASP A 114 -10.76 -4.18 6.72
C ASP A 114 -10.31 -4.33 5.25
N GLY A 115 -9.75 -5.49 4.88
CA GLY A 115 -9.14 -5.71 3.56
C GLY A 115 -10.09 -5.43 2.38
N GLY A 116 -11.40 -5.63 2.56
CA GLY A 116 -12.42 -5.30 1.55
C GLY A 116 -12.78 -3.81 1.45
N ALA A 117 -12.26 -2.97 2.35
CA ALA A 117 -12.50 -1.53 2.40
C ALA A 117 -11.34 -0.70 1.82
N LEU A 118 -10.31 -1.33 1.27
CA LEU A 118 -9.15 -0.62 0.77
C LEU A 118 -9.36 -0.11 -0.65
N SER A 119 -9.09 1.18 -0.83
CA SER A 119 -9.14 1.89 -2.11
C SER A 119 -7.88 1.61 -2.94
N SER A 120 -8.04 1.56 -4.26
CA SER A 120 -6.97 1.41 -5.25
C SER A 120 -6.96 2.64 -6.11
N GLY A 121 -5.85 3.37 -6.12
CA GLY A 121 -5.64 4.43 -7.09
C GLY A 121 -4.47 4.08 -7.97
N GLN A 122 -4.71 3.91 -9.26
CA GLN A 122 -3.64 3.81 -10.26
C GLN A 122 -4.16 4.33 -11.59
N ALA A 123 -3.25 4.73 -12.49
CA ALA A 123 -3.64 5.03 -13.86
C ALA A 123 -4.37 3.81 -14.46
N GLY A 124 -5.42 4.04 -15.25
CA GLY A 124 -6.14 2.98 -15.97
C GLY A 124 -7.17 2.17 -15.18
N CYS A 125 -7.38 2.44 -13.88
CA CYS A 125 -8.52 1.90 -13.13
C CYS A 125 -9.01 2.91 -12.08
N ARG A 126 -10.30 2.89 -11.72
CA ARG A 126 -10.84 3.77 -10.65
C ARG A 126 -10.91 3.02 -9.33
N SER A 127 -10.70 3.74 -8.23
CA SER A 127 -11.17 3.25 -6.93
C SER A 127 -12.69 3.24 -6.90
N SER A 128 -13.28 2.19 -6.33
CA SER A 128 -14.72 2.15 -5.99
C SER A 128 -15.19 3.31 -5.10
N ARG A 129 -14.25 4.03 -4.46
CA ARG A 129 -14.53 5.13 -3.51
C ARG A 129 -14.22 6.53 -4.03
N ASP A 130 -13.52 6.67 -5.15
CA ASP A 130 -13.24 7.99 -5.74
C ASP A 130 -14.06 8.22 -7.00
N LYS A 131 -15.01 9.16 -6.88
CA LYS A 131 -15.75 9.71 -8.03
C LYS A 131 -15.07 10.94 -8.64
N SER A 132 -13.91 11.38 -8.13
CA SER A 132 -13.17 12.53 -8.66
C SER A 132 -12.02 12.07 -9.55
N SER A 133 -12.04 12.51 -10.80
CA SER A 133 -11.05 12.24 -11.84
C SER A 133 -9.72 12.98 -11.67
N ASP A 134 -9.42 13.53 -10.49
CA ASP A 134 -8.22 14.32 -10.29
C ASP A 134 -7.11 13.42 -9.77
N SER A 135 -6.24 13.09 -10.72
CA SER A 135 -4.96 12.43 -10.55
C SER A 135 -4.05 13.21 -9.59
N GLN A 136 -4.20 12.97 -8.28
CA GLN A 136 -3.12 13.17 -7.31
C GLN A 136 -3.10 12.01 -6.31
N ASP A 137 -2.09 11.16 -6.47
CA ASP A 137 -1.77 9.96 -5.71
C ASP A 137 -1.51 10.23 -4.22
N LEU A 138 -2.54 10.53 -3.42
CA LEU A 138 -2.40 10.69 -1.97
C LEU A 138 -3.63 10.14 -1.24
N TRP A 139 -3.52 8.90 -0.75
CA TRP A 139 -4.60 8.23 -0.03
C TRP A 139 -4.34 8.23 1.47
N THR A 140 -5.31 8.75 2.22
CA THR A 140 -5.34 8.78 3.67
C THR A 140 -6.32 7.76 4.23
N LEU A 141 -5.86 6.88 5.11
CA LEU A 141 -6.69 6.26 6.15
C LEU A 141 -6.67 7.23 7.34
N ARG A 142 -7.81 7.83 7.70
CA ARG A 142 -7.93 8.52 9.00
C ARG A 142 -8.14 7.49 10.10
#